data_AF-A0A559J8Q3-F1
#
_entry.id   AF-A0A559J8Q3-F1
#
_cell.length_a   1.000
_cell.length_b   1.000
_cell.length_c   1.000
_cell.angle_alpha   90.00
_cell.angle_beta   90.00
_cell.angle_gamma   90.00
#
_symmetry.space_group_name_H-M   'P 1'
#
loop_
_entity.id
_entity.type
_entity.pdbx_description
1 polymer ?
#
loop_
_entity_poly.entity_id
_entity_poly.type
_entity_poly.pdbx_seq_one_letter_code
_entity_poly.pdbx_strand_id
1 'polypeptide(L)'
;MNDSFYWGEVEAFGEELSSFINSPILTISYFDDDLFELNFFLNGGLQTGHIWYSEETREAYELEEKRADISILSEHIEYQHIKKSNEILNIDDCEQAVEELQNLLEIPLWIKSDWSEDIDDKELINKFEKHNLNN
;
A
#
# COMPACT_ATOMS: atom_id res chain seq x y z
N MET A 1 -10.64 -16.42 -5.94
CA MET A 1 -9.40 -16.49 -5.15
C MET A 1 -8.91 -15.06 -5.03
N ASN A 2 -9.17 -14.32 -3.96
CA ASN A 2 -8.73 -14.54 -2.58
C ASN A 2 -9.83 -14.08 -1.57
N ASP A 3 -10.78 -14.96 -1.18
CA ASP A 3 -11.90 -14.62 -0.27
C ASP A 3 -11.47 -14.36 1.19
N SER A 4 -10.18 -14.16 1.45
CA SER A 4 -9.60 -14.07 2.79
C SER A 4 -9.05 -12.70 3.13
N PHE A 5 -9.03 -11.75 2.19
CA PHE A 5 -8.62 -10.38 2.45
C PHE A 5 -9.59 -9.40 1.79
N TYR A 6 -10.48 -8.83 2.60
CA TYR A 6 -11.38 -7.76 2.16
C TYR A 6 -10.66 -6.42 2.25
N TRP A 7 -11.03 -5.50 1.37
CA TRP A 7 -10.60 -4.11 1.51
C TRP A 7 -10.98 -3.58 2.91
N GLY A 8 -10.06 -2.85 3.55
CA GLY A 8 -10.18 -2.37 4.93
C GLY A 8 -9.61 -3.31 6.01
N GLU A 9 -9.33 -4.59 5.75
CA GLU A 9 -8.79 -5.47 6.80
C GLU A 9 -7.35 -5.12 7.21
N VAL A 10 -6.53 -4.68 6.25
CA VAL A 10 -5.17 -4.20 6.51
C VAL A 10 -5.21 -2.93 7.36
N GLU A 11 -6.18 -2.05 7.11
CA GLU A 11 -6.43 -0.83 7.89
C GLU A 11 -6.81 -1.19 9.34
N ALA A 12 -7.80 -2.07 9.51
CA ALA A 12 -8.27 -2.52 10.82
C ALA A 12 -7.15 -3.18 11.65
N PHE A 13 -6.33 -4.01 11.02
CA PHE A 13 -5.18 -4.63 11.69
C PHE A 13 -4.13 -3.58 12.10
N GLY A 14 -3.85 -2.59 11.25
CA GLY A 14 -2.91 -1.51 11.55
C GLY A 14 -3.36 -0.64 12.72
N GLU A 15 -4.65 -0.30 12.76
CA GLU A 15 -5.26 0.43 13.86
C GLU A 15 -5.14 -0.35 15.18
N GLU A 16 -5.55 -1.62 15.17
CA GLU A 16 -5.46 -2.50 16.34
C GLU A 16 -4.01 -2.62 16.82
N LEU A 17 -3.07 -2.93 15.92
CA LEU A 17 -1.65 -3.06 16.25
C LEU A 17 -1.07 -1.78 16.87
N SER A 18 -1.43 -0.62 16.32
CA SER A 18 -0.98 0.68 16.83
C SER A 18 -1.51 0.99 18.24
N SER A 19 -2.53 0.29 18.73
CA SER A 19 -3.02 0.39 20.11
C SER A 19 -2.13 -0.35 21.10
N PHE A 20 -1.37 -1.35 20.63
CA PHE A 20 -0.51 -2.20 21.46
C PHE A 20 0.96 -1.78 21.45
N ILE A 21 1.37 -0.95 20.49
CA ILE A 21 2.75 -0.48 20.37
C ILE A 21 2.81 1.06 20.40
N ASN A 22 3.84 1.61 21.05
CA ASN A 22 4.10 3.05 21.10
C ASN A 22 4.91 3.54 19.89
N SER A 23 4.70 2.93 18.73
CA SER A 23 5.40 3.26 17.49
C SER A 23 4.39 3.41 16.37
N PRO A 24 4.62 4.34 15.43
CA PRO A 24 3.70 4.49 14.33
C PRO A 24 3.67 3.25 13.44
N ILE A 25 2.49 2.96 12.90
CA ILE A 25 2.25 1.89 11.95
C ILE A 25 1.85 2.51 10.61
N LEU A 26 2.62 2.20 9.57
CA LEU A 26 2.25 2.47 8.19
C LEU A 26 1.65 1.21 7.60
N THR A 27 0.41 1.27 7.13
CA THR A 27 -0.20 0.19 6.36
C THR A 27 -0.29 0.59 4.90
N ILE A 28 -0.04 -0.39 4.04
CA ILE A 28 -0.05 -0.24 2.59
C ILE A 28 -0.87 -1.40 2.04
N SER A 29 -1.88 -1.12 1.23
CA SER A 29 -2.74 -2.14 0.62
C SER A 29 -3.02 -1.81 -0.83
N TYR A 30 -2.97 -2.84 -1.68
CA TYR A 30 -3.34 -2.78 -3.08
C TYR A 30 -4.49 -3.76 -3.33
N PHE A 31 -5.56 -3.30 -3.98
CA PHE A 31 -6.79 -4.07 -4.15
C PHE A 31 -7.37 -3.87 -5.56
N ASP A 32 -7.96 -4.93 -6.12
CA ASP A 32 -8.66 -4.95 -7.42
C ASP A 32 -7.95 -4.23 -8.57
N ASP A 33 -6.63 -4.33 -8.62
CA ASP A 33 -5.75 -3.79 -9.67
C ASP A 33 -5.69 -2.26 -9.81
N ASP A 34 -6.57 -1.50 -9.17
CA ASP A 34 -6.64 -0.04 -9.33
C ASP A 34 -7.07 0.73 -8.08
N LEU A 35 -7.00 0.10 -6.90
CA LEU A 35 -7.18 0.74 -5.60
C LEU A 35 -5.91 0.58 -4.77
N PHE A 36 -5.22 1.70 -4.52
CA PHE A 36 -4.04 1.72 -3.67
C PHE A 36 -4.32 2.59 -2.45
N GLU A 37 -4.08 2.06 -1.25
CA GLU A 37 -4.34 2.75 -0.01
C GLU A 37 -3.12 2.74 0.90
N LEU A 38 -2.86 3.91 1.50
CA LEU A 38 -1.84 4.14 2.50
C LEU A 38 -2.49 4.75 3.74
N ASN A 39 -2.23 4.18 4.91
CA ASN A 39 -2.70 4.73 6.18
C ASN A 39 -1.58 4.77 7.22
N PHE A 40 -1.62 5.79 8.07
CA PHE A 40 -0.67 6.00 9.15
C PHE A 40 -1.41 6.06 10.48
N PHE A 41 -1.07 5.10 11.36
CA PHE A 41 -1.70 4.92 12.67
C PHE A 41 -0.73 5.19 13.80
N LEU A 42 -1.25 5.75 14.89
CA LEU A 42 -0.51 5.94 16.12
C LEU A 42 -1.48 5.88 17.32
N ASN A 43 -1.12 5.10 18.34
CA ASN A 43 -1.90 4.95 19.57
C ASN A 43 -3.37 4.56 19.34
N GLY A 44 -3.63 3.68 18.37
CA GLY A 44 -4.98 3.19 18.07
C GLY A 44 -5.85 4.14 17.27
N GLY A 45 -5.27 5.15 16.62
CA GLY A 45 -6.04 6.09 15.78
C GLY A 45 -5.36 6.39 14.46
N LEU A 46 -6.16 6.51 13.41
CA LEU A 46 -5.74 7.00 12.09
C LEU A 46 -5.31 8.47 12.24
N GLN A 47 -4.06 8.76 11.88
CA GLN A 47 -3.54 10.12 11.88
C GLN A 47 -3.70 10.76 10.50
N THR A 48 -3.45 9.98 9.45
CA THR A 48 -3.57 10.41 8.06
C THR A 48 -3.64 9.20 7.14
N GLY A 49 -4.29 9.35 5.98
CA GLY A 49 -4.32 8.32 4.95
C GLY A 49 -4.54 8.92 3.57
N HIS A 50 -4.19 8.17 2.55
CA HIS A 50 -4.37 8.52 1.15
C HIS A 50 -4.89 7.31 0.39
N ILE A 51 -5.84 7.54 -0.51
CA ILE A 51 -6.32 6.50 -1.43
C ILE A 51 -6.13 7.02 -2.85
N TRP A 52 -5.41 6.23 -3.64
CA TRP A 52 -5.38 6.34 -5.09
C TRP A 52 -6.41 5.36 -5.65
N TYR A 53 -7.21 5.82 -6.60
CA TYR A 53 -8.22 5.01 -7.27
C TYR A 53 -8.44 5.49 -8.70
N SER A 54 -8.97 4.61 -9.55
CA SER A 54 -9.62 5.02 -10.80
C SER A 54 -11.01 5.62 -10.53
N GLU A 55 -11.55 6.43 -11.45
CA GLU A 55 -12.94 6.91 -11.33
C GLU A 55 -13.96 5.76 -11.38
N GLU A 56 -13.68 4.70 -12.14
CA GLU A 56 -14.54 3.51 -12.21
C GLU A 56 -14.63 2.83 -10.84
N THR A 57 -13.49 2.66 -10.16
CA THR A 57 -13.41 2.08 -8.81
C THR A 57 -14.00 2.99 -7.75
N ARG A 58 -13.82 4.32 -7.88
CA ARG A 58 -14.49 5.30 -7.01
C ARG A 58 -16.00 5.17 -7.06
N GLU A 59 -16.57 5.02 -8.25
CA GLU A 59 -18.02 4.84 -8.44
C GLU A 59 -18.48 3.45 -7.98
N ALA A 60 -17.72 2.40 -8.26
CA ALA A 60 -18.09 1.02 -7.90
C ALA A 60 -18.12 0.79 -6.39
N TYR A 61 -17.19 1.38 -5.65
CA TYR A 61 -17.04 1.21 -4.20
C TYR A 61 -17.57 2.41 -3.39
N GLU A 62 -18.18 3.41 -4.05
CA GLU A 62 -18.69 4.64 -3.43
C GLU A 62 -17.64 5.34 -2.55
N LEU A 63 -16.40 5.42 -3.05
CA LEU A 63 -15.25 5.90 -2.27
C LEU A 63 -15.35 7.41 -2.00
N GLU A 64 -15.07 7.78 -0.75
CA GLU A 64 -14.82 9.17 -0.38
C GLU A 64 -13.37 9.55 -0.68
N GLU A 65 -13.15 10.81 -1.07
CA GLU A 65 -11.80 11.33 -1.31
C GLU A 65 -11.01 11.36 0.02
N LYS A 66 -9.91 10.59 0.08
CA LYS A 66 -8.99 10.53 1.23
C LYS A 66 -7.62 11.04 0.78
N ARG A 67 -7.19 12.19 1.29
CA ARG A 67 -5.88 12.78 1.00
C ARG A 67 -5.02 12.89 2.26
N ALA A 68 -3.80 12.36 2.20
CA ALA A 68 -2.90 12.44 3.32
C ALA A 68 -2.41 13.86 3.63
N ASP A 69 -2.28 14.17 4.92
CA ASP A 69 -1.56 15.34 5.42
C ASP A 69 -0.05 15.05 5.38
N ILE A 70 0.62 15.69 4.43
CA ILE A 70 2.07 15.58 4.26
C ILE A 70 2.83 16.03 5.51
N SER A 71 2.26 16.94 6.30
CA SER A 71 2.88 17.44 7.54
C SER A 71 3.03 16.30 8.54
N ILE A 72 1.98 15.49 8.71
CA ILE A 72 1.97 14.34 9.62
C ILE A 72 2.94 13.26 9.12
N LEU A 73 2.93 12.97 7.82
CA LEU A 73 3.88 12.03 7.23
C LEU A 73 5.33 12.51 7.40
N SER A 74 5.59 13.82 7.25
CA SER A 74 6.93 14.40 7.33
C SER A 74 7.55 14.40 8.72
N GLU A 75 6.73 14.28 9.77
CA GLU A 75 7.23 14.13 11.15
C GLU A 75 7.84 12.74 11.39
N HIS A 76 7.48 11.76 10.56
CA HIS A 76 7.80 10.35 10.76
C HIS A 76 8.61 9.73 9.61
N ILE A 77 8.51 10.30 8.40
CA ILE A 77 9.36 10.01 7.25
C ILE A 77 10.49 11.04 7.25
N GLU A 78 11.74 10.61 7.01
CA GLU A 78 12.88 11.52 7.09
C GLU A 78 12.69 12.78 6.22
N TYR A 79 12.97 13.96 6.79
CA TYR A 79 12.68 15.27 6.20
C TYR A 79 13.17 15.44 4.75
N GLN A 80 14.24 14.74 4.37
CA GLN A 80 14.80 14.74 3.01
C GLN A 80 13.83 14.20 1.94
N HIS A 81 12.81 13.44 2.34
CA HIS A 81 11.85 12.81 1.44
C HIS A 81 10.57 13.63 1.22
N ILE A 82 10.33 14.71 1.97
CA ILE A 82 9.06 15.47 1.95
C ILE A 82 8.63 15.88 0.55
N LYS A 83 9.55 16.43 -0.25
CA LYS A 83 9.26 16.87 -1.62
C LYS A 83 8.80 15.68 -2.49
N LYS A 84 9.50 14.56 -2.39
CA LYS A 84 9.21 13.35 -3.15
C LYS A 84 7.92 12.67 -2.66
N SER A 85 7.70 12.61 -1.36
CA SER A 85 6.44 12.14 -0.77
C SER A 85 5.26 12.96 -1.26
N ASN A 86 5.38 14.29 -1.28
CA ASN A 86 4.32 15.15 -1.81
C ASN A 86 4.10 14.95 -3.32
N GLU A 87 5.16 14.71 -4.10
CA GLU A 87 5.02 14.35 -5.52
C GLU A 87 4.25 13.03 -5.68
N ILE A 88 4.54 12.01 -4.86
CA ILE A 88 3.86 10.71 -4.87
C ILE A 88 2.37 10.83 -4.55
N LEU A 89 2.01 11.61 -3.52
CA LEU A 89 0.61 11.87 -3.14
C LEU A 89 -0.21 12.63 -4.21
N ASN A 90 0.43 13.13 -5.27
CA ASN A 90 -0.25 13.81 -6.39
C ASN A 90 -0.12 13.03 -7.70
N ILE A 91 0.32 11.77 -7.66
CA ILE A 91 0.23 10.87 -8.79
C ILE A 91 -1.22 10.40 -8.90
N ASP A 92 -1.80 10.44 -10.10
CA ASP A 92 -3.18 9.97 -10.34
C ASP A 92 -3.24 8.45 -10.58
N ASP A 93 -2.16 7.88 -11.12
CA ASP A 93 -2.05 6.46 -11.48
C ASP A 93 -1.60 5.60 -10.29
N CYS A 94 -2.40 4.60 -9.93
CA CYS A 94 -2.14 3.75 -8.77
C CYS A 94 -0.82 2.97 -8.91
N GLU A 95 -0.57 2.40 -10.08
CA GLU A 95 0.64 1.61 -10.32
C GLU A 95 1.90 2.46 -10.16
N GLN A 96 1.92 3.63 -10.80
CA GLN A 96 3.00 4.60 -10.69
C GLN A 96 3.19 5.08 -9.24
N ALA A 97 2.10 5.29 -8.50
CA ALA A 97 2.18 5.69 -7.09
C ALA A 97 2.83 4.61 -6.22
N VAL A 98 2.45 3.33 -6.42
CA VAL A 98 3.06 2.19 -5.72
C VAL A 98 4.54 2.07 -6.06
N GLU A 99 4.91 2.16 -7.35
CA GLU A 99 6.30 2.07 -7.78
C GLU A 99 7.17 3.17 -7.17
N GLU A 100 6.70 4.41 -7.19
CA GLU A 100 7.43 5.55 -6.63
C GLU A 100 7.53 5.47 -5.11
N LEU A 101 6.49 4.97 -4.41
CA LEU A 101 6.56 4.72 -2.98
C LEU A 101 7.53 3.58 -2.62
N GLN A 102 7.53 2.50 -3.39
CA GLN A 102 8.48 1.40 -3.24
C GLN A 102 9.92 1.90 -3.40
N ASN A 103 10.17 2.73 -4.41
CA ASN A 103 11.49 3.34 -4.63
C ASN A 103 11.87 4.29 -3.49
N LEU A 104 10.91 5.00 -2.90
CA LEU A 104 11.15 5.88 -1.76
C LEU A 104 11.51 5.10 -0.48
N LEU A 105 10.80 4.00 -0.22
CA LEU A 105 10.96 3.18 0.98
C LEU A 105 12.11 2.17 0.86
N GLU A 106 12.61 1.94 -0.36
CA GLU A 106 13.57 0.89 -0.69
C GLU A 106 13.09 -0.52 -0.26
N ILE A 107 11.77 -0.74 -0.25
CA ILE A 107 11.11 -1.99 0.16
C ILE A 107 10.15 -2.43 -0.95
N PRO A 108 10.20 -3.70 -1.40
CA PRO A 108 9.23 -4.21 -2.37
C PRO A 108 7.82 -4.21 -1.76
N LEU A 109 6.90 -3.45 -2.36
CA LEU A 109 5.52 -3.30 -1.87
C LEU A 109 4.54 -4.26 -2.55
N TRP A 110 4.86 -4.70 -3.76
CA TRP A 110 4.05 -5.62 -4.54
C TRP A 110 4.93 -6.51 -5.43
N ILE A 111 4.41 -7.69 -5.76
CA ILE A 111 5.08 -8.66 -6.62
C ILE A 111 4.46 -8.53 -8.00
N LYS A 112 5.25 -8.10 -8.99
CA LYS A 112 4.79 -8.04 -10.38
C LYS A 112 4.53 -9.45 -10.91
N SER A 113 3.56 -9.62 -11.79
CA SER A 113 3.20 -10.94 -12.34
C SER A 113 4.32 -11.59 -13.17
N ASP A 114 5.28 -10.79 -13.65
CA ASP A 114 6.49 -11.21 -14.37
C ASP A 114 7.70 -11.46 -13.45
N TRP A 115 7.54 -11.41 -12.12
CA TRP A 115 8.63 -11.56 -11.13
C TRP A 115 9.49 -12.82 -11.32
N SER A 116 8.94 -13.88 -11.92
CA SER A 116 9.64 -15.14 -12.18
C SER A 116 10.55 -15.10 -13.41
N GLU A 117 10.39 -14.12 -14.31
CA GLU A 117 11.22 -14.01 -15.52
C GLU A 117 12.66 -13.57 -15.18
N ASP A 118 12.84 -12.87 -14.06
CA ASP A 118 14.12 -12.33 -13.60
C ASP A 118 14.88 -13.23 -12.59
N ILE A 119 14.34 -14.42 -12.27
CA ILE A 119 14.91 -15.34 -11.28
C ILE A 119 15.42 -16.62 -11.96
N ASP A 120 16.73 -16.88 -11.88
CA ASP A 120 17.33 -18.13 -12.41
C ASP A 120 17.19 -19.32 -11.42
N ASP A 121 16.65 -19.08 -10.22
CA ASP A 121 16.37 -20.10 -9.22
C ASP A 121 15.00 -20.77 -9.47
N LYS A 122 15.06 -21.85 -10.28
CA LYS A 122 13.90 -22.67 -10.62
C LYS A 122 13.24 -23.35 -9.42
N GLU A 123 13.96 -23.57 -8.31
CA GLU A 123 13.38 -24.21 -7.12
C GLU A 123 12.52 -23.20 -6.34
N LEU A 124 12.97 -21.95 -6.28
CA LEU A 124 12.21 -20.83 -5.71
C LEU A 124 10.94 -20.54 -6.53
N ILE A 125 11.06 -20.46 -7.86
CA ILE A 125 9.91 -20.25 -8.77
C ILE A 125 8.86 -21.35 -8.56
N ASN A 126 9.27 -22.63 -8.59
CA ASN A 126 8.35 -23.75 -8.41
C ASN A 126 7.66 -23.77 -7.04
N LYS A 127 8.32 -23.24 -5.99
CA LYS A 127 7.73 -23.16 -4.65
C LYS A 127 6.60 -22.12 -4.62
N PHE A 128 6.77 -20.97 -5.25
CA PHE A 128 5.74 -19.93 -5.32
C PHE A 128 4.65 -20.25 -6.36
N GLU A 129 4.98 -20.88 -7.49
CA GLU A 129 3.98 -21.38 -8.45
C GLU A 129 3.05 -22.43 -7.84
N LYS A 130 3.56 -23.31 -6.97
CA LYS A 130 2.72 -24.24 -6.20
C LYS A 130 1.77 -23.56 -5.21
N HIS A 131 2.05 -22.30 -4.86
CA HIS A 131 1.21 -21.47 -4.01
C HIS A 131 0.40 -20.43 -4.81
N ASN A 132 0.62 -20.30 -6.13
CA ASN A 132 -0.29 -19.63 -7.04
C ASN A 132 -1.55 -20.49 -7.20
N LEU A 133 -2.47 -20.25 -6.28
CA LEU A 133 -3.88 -20.57 -6.36
C LEU A 133 -4.47 -19.81 -7.55
N ASN A 134 -4.27 -20.34 -8.77
CA ASN A 134 -5.05 -20.02 -9.95
C ASN A 134 -5.71 -21.31 -10.44
N ASN A 135 -6.94 -21.54 -9.98
CA ASN A 135 -7.96 -22.35 -10.63
C ASN A 135 -9.31 -21.66 -10.46
#